data_AF-A0A8J7PYR6-F1
#
_entry.id   AF-A0A8J7PYR6-F1
#
_cell.length_a   1.000
_cell.length_b   1.000
_cell.length_c   1.000
_cell.angle_alpha   90.00
_cell.angle_beta   90.00
_cell.angle_gamma   90.00
#
_symmetry.space_group_name_H-M   'P 1'
#
loop_
_entity.id
_entity.type
_entity.pdbx_description
1 polymer ?
#
loop_
_entity_poly.entity_id
_entity_poly.type
_entity_poly.pdbx_seq_one_letter_code
_entity_poly.pdbx_strand_id
1 'polypeptide(L)'
;MDAYLIFLGSGCLVCLMPLALYLLYLAHLNGRTPPALVPGPWDFGAVLLGLSGFLILAGPLLLTLVNSVWRGYMFGGWADLRSVGAREAWAGSLMAVGYLILVGVGIFLLLRSRRPVTAVYNVVPDGVEPALVGVLDELGYPWKRANGLVEIGAKKLTEPEGAATRFFAAETATVRVDTFASTSHATLRWGLAWDGVRKEVEAALARSLPSPAKNPVAGWMFTAAMAVMVAMLLWLVVLIYIVMVPPHG
;
A
#
# COMPACT_ATOMS: atom_id res chain seq x y z
N MET A 1 -14.88 -30.68 17.05
CA MET A 1 -14.24 -29.37 17.31
C MET A 1 -13.14 -29.09 16.28
N ASP A 2 -12.56 -30.14 15.69
CA ASP A 2 -11.34 -30.08 14.89
C ASP A 2 -11.52 -29.35 13.55
N ALA A 3 -12.67 -29.52 12.88
CA ALA A 3 -12.94 -28.85 11.60
C ALA A 3 -12.92 -27.32 11.70
N TYR A 4 -13.45 -26.75 12.79
CA TYR A 4 -13.43 -25.30 13.03
C TYR A 4 -12.02 -24.80 13.30
N LEU A 5 -11.21 -25.53 14.06
CA LEU A 5 -9.81 -25.19 14.30
C LEU A 5 -8.99 -25.25 13.01
N ILE A 6 -9.20 -26.27 12.17
CA ILE A 6 -8.54 -26.40 10.88
C ILE A 6 -8.93 -25.24 9.95
N PHE A 7 -10.22 -24.88 9.88
CA PHE A 7 -10.70 -23.80 9.03
C PHE A 7 -10.21 -22.42 9.50
N LEU A 8 -10.38 -22.12 10.79
CA LEU A 8 -9.87 -20.89 11.40
C LEU A 8 -8.36 -20.79 11.20
N GLY A 9 -7.68 -21.90 11.39
CA GLY A 9 -6.25 -21.99 11.27
C GLY A 9 -5.69 -21.75 9.88
N SER A 10 -6.25 -22.46 8.90
CA SER A 10 -5.90 -22.26 7.49
C SER A 10 -6.24 -20.85 7.02
N GLY A 11 -7.37 -20.28 7.47
CA GLY A 11 -7.72 -18.89 7.22
C GLY A 11 -6.68 -17.91 7.78
N CYS A 12 -6.25 -18.10 9.04
CA CYS A 12 -5.18 -17.29 9.64
C CYS A 12 -3.90 -17.35 8.82
N LEU A 13 -3.49 -18.53 8.32
CA LEU A 13 -2.29 -18.65 7.48
C LEU A 13 -2.41 -17.87 6.17
N VAL A 14 -3.56 -17.97 5.50
CA VAL A 14 -3.85 -17.22 4.25
C VAL A 14 -3.81 -15.71 4.48
N CYS A 15 -4.26 -15.22 5.64
CA CYS A 15 -4.22 -13.81 6.00
C CYS A 15 -2.83 -13.32 6.43
N LEU A 16 -2.12 -14.10 7.24
CA LEU A 16 -0.87 -13.68 7.86
C LEU A 16 0.32 -13.77 6.90
N MET A 17 0.29 -14.68 5.92
CA MET A 17 1.40 -14.83 4.96
C MET A 17 1.67 -13.55 4.14
N PRO A 18 0.68 -12.96 3.44
CA PRO A 18 0.93 -11.74 2.67
C PRO A 18 1.30 -10.57 3.58
N LEU A 19 0.73 -10.50 4.78
CA LEU A 19 1.07 -9.48 5.77
C LEU A 19 2.54 -9.57 6.20
N ALA A 20 3.04 -10.77 6.50
CA ALA A 20 4.44 -10.98 6.85
C ALA A 20 5.39 -10.56 5.71
N LEU A 21 5.06 -10.90 4.47
CA LEU A 21 5.82 -10.49 3.29
C LEU A 21 5.81 -8.97 3.11
N TYR A 22 4.67 -8.32 3.33
CA TYR A 22 4.56 -6.87 3.28
C TYR A 22 5.41 -6.19 4.38
N LEU A 23 5.41 -6.72 5.60
CA LEU A 23 6.24 -6.21 6.70
C LEU A 23 7.73 -6.37 6.40
N LEU A 24 8.16 -7.50 5.80
CA LEU A 24 9.55 -7.69 5.34
C LEU A 24 9.91 -6.70 4.22
N TYR A 25 9.00 -6.49 3.27
CA TYR A 25 9.19 -5.50 2.22
C TYR A 25 9.37 -4.09 2.79
N LEU A 26 8.53 -3.68 3.75
CA LEU A 26 8.69 -2.41 4.46
C LEU A 26 9.98 -2.33 5.25
N ALA A 27 10.38 -3.41 5.94
CA ALA A 27 11.64 -3.46 6.66
C ALA A 27 12.83 -3.25 5.72
N HIS A 28 12.79 -3.88 4.53
CA HIS A 28 13.77 -3.68 3.49
C HIS A 28 13.79 -2.23 3.00
N LEU A 29 12.63 -1.66 2.62
CA LEU A 29 12.56 -0.26 2.16
C LEU A 29 13.09 0.73 3.19
N ASN A 30 12.72 0.57 4.47
CA ASN A 30 13.16 1.45 5.55
C ASN A 30 14.64 1.25 5.94
N GLY A 31 15.25 0.12 5.56
CA GLY A 31 16.65 -0.20 5.84
C GLY A 31 17.63 0.15 4.71
N ARG A 32 17.15 0.58 3.54
CA ARG A 32 18.02 0.87 2.38
C ARG A 32 18.77 2.20 2.54
N THR A 33 20.06 2.16 2.21
CA THR A 33 20.88 3.35 1.92
C THR A 33 21.31 3.26 0.45
N PRO A 34 20.91 4.19 -0.43
CA PRO A 34 20.28 5.51 -0.22
C PRO A 34 18.74 5.50 0.00
N PRO A 35 18.12 6.65 0.34
CA PRO A 35 16.67 6.81 0.49
C PRO A 35 15.91 6.35 -0.76
N ALA A 36 14.75 5.73 -0.55
CA ALA A 36 13.96 5.16 -1.64
C ALA A 36 12.73 6.03 -1.96
N LEU A 37 12.62 6.48 -3.22
CA LEU A 37 11.38 7.06 -3.73
C LEU A 37 10.52 5.97 -4.34
N VAL A 38 9.29 5.85 -3.84
CA VAL A 38 8.30 4.88 -4.31
C VAL A 38 7.08 5.64 -4.83
N PRO A 39 6.63 5.40 -6.07
CA PRO A 39 5.39 5.98 -6.56
C PRO A 39 4.21 5.54 -5.70
N GLY A 40 3.27 6.44 -5.41
CA GLY A 40 2.12 6.19 -4.56
C GLY A 40 1.28 4.96 -4.93
N PRO A 41 1.05 4.65 -6.23
CA PRO A 41 0.36 3.41 -6.61
C PRO A 41 1.13 2.14 -6.24
N TRP A 42 2.47 2.16 -6.28
CA TRP A 42 3.30 1.02 -5.89
C TRP A 42 3.30 0.81 -4.38
N ASP A 43 3.41 1.88 -3.60
CA ASP A 43 3.29 1.82 -2.13
C ASP A 43 1.92 1.26 -1.72
N PHE A 44 0.83 1.85 -2.24
CA PHE A 44 -0.51 1.36 -1.95
C PHE A 44 -0.75 -0.06 -2.47
N GLY A 45 -0.15 -0.42 -3.62
CA GLY A 45 -0.18 -1.79 -4.14
C GLY A 45 0.46 -2.80 -3.19
N ALA A 46 1.57 -2.45 -2.54
CA ALA A 46 2.20 -3.29 -1.52
C ALA A 46 1.29 -3.46 -0.28
N VAL A 47 0.63 -2.38 0.17
CA VAL A 47 -0.38 -2.45 1.25
C VAL A 47 -1.51 -3.39 0.88
N LEU A 48 -2.07 -3.26 -0.33
CA LEU A 48 -3.15 -4.13 -0.81
C LEU A 48 -2.70 -5.59 -0.91
N LEU A 49 -1.46 -5.84 -1.34
CA LEU A 49 -0.88 -7.18 -1.35
C LEU A 49 -0.81 -7.75 0.07
N GLY A 50 -0.34 -6.96 1.05
CA GLY A 50 -0.32 -7.34 2.46
C GLY A 50 -1.70 -7.63 3.05
N LEU A 51 -2.72 -6.90 2.61
CA LEU A 51 -4.12 -7.08 3.04
C LEU A 51 -4.90 -8.09 2.19
N SER A 52 -4.31 -8.66 1.14
CA SER A 52 -5.02 -9.49 0.16
C SER A 52 -5.69 -10.72 0.79
N GLY A 53 -5.02 -11.41 1.72
CA GLY A 53 -5.60 -12.55 2.43
C GLY A 53 -6.83 -12.17 3.24
N PHE A 54 -6.79 -11.01 3.91
CA PHE A 54 -7.95 -10.47 4.65
C PHE A 54 -9.09 -10.08 3.71
N LEU A 55 -8.79 -9.46 2.56
CA LEU A 55 -9.82 -9.12 1.57
C LEU A 55 -10.49 -10.38 1.02
N ILE A 56 -9.70 -11.40 0.68
CA ILE A 56 -10.21 -12.67 0.15
C ILE A 56 -11.09 -13.40 1.18
N LEU A 57 -10.73 -13.40 2.47
CA LEU A 57 -11.52 -14.07 3.51
C LEU A 57 -12.69 -13.23 4.03
N ALA A 58 -12.55 -11.90 4.10
CA ALA A 58 -13.62 -11.02 4.58
C ALA A 58 -14.83 -11.03 3.63
N GLY A 59 -14.62 -11.17 2.32
CA GLY A 59 -15.70 -11.25 1.35
C GLY A 59 -16.72 -12.35 1.65
N PRO A 60 -16.32 -13.63 1.63
CA PRO A 60 -17.19 -14.74 1.99
C PRO A 60 -17.82 -14.59 3.38
N LEU A 61 -17.08 -14.07 4.36
CA LEU A 61 -17.56 -13.88 5.72
C LEU A 61 -18.64 -12.78 5.81
N LEU A 62 -18.51 -11.70 5.03
CA LEU A 62 -19.56 -10.68 4.91
C LEU A 62 -20.79 -11.24 4.19
N LEU A 63 -20.59 -12.06 3.14
CA LEU A 63 -21.71 -12.71 2.43
C LEU A 63 -22.49 -13.67 3.33
N THR A 64 -21.84 -14.42 4.23
CA THR A 64 -22.52 -15.31 5.19
C THR A 64 -23.26 -14.56 6.30
N LEU A 65 -22.85 -13.33 6.62
CA LEU A 65 -23.57 -12.46 7.55
C LEU A 65 -24.87 -11.95 6.93
N VAL A 66 -24.85 -11.57 5.66
CA VAL A 66 -26.01 -11.00 4.96
C VAL A 66 -27.03 -12.08 4.58
N ASN A 67 -26.57 -13.32 4.30
CA ASN A 67 -27.45 -14.39 3.87
C ASN A 67 -27.37 -15.60 4.82
N SER A 68 -28.46 -15.85 5.57
CA SER A 68 -28.59 -16.99 6.48
C SER A 68 -28.48 -18.35 5.78
N VAL A 69 -28.85 -18.44 4.49
CA VAL A 69 -28.69 -19.64 3.66
C VAL A 69 -27.20 -19.95 3.42
N TRP A 70 -26.39 -18.92 3.23
CA TRP A 70 -24.94 -19.07 3.04
C TRP A 70 -24.21 -19.56 4.29
N ARG A 71 -24.74 -19.26 5.46
CA ARG A 71 -24.25 -19.83 6.72
C ARG A 71 -24.42 -21.35 6.73
N GLY A 72 -25.53 -21.85 6.16
CA GLY A 72 -25.74 -23.27 5.90
C GLY A 72 -24.69 -23.85 4.97
N TYR A 73 -24.27 -23.14 3.91
CA TYR A 73 -23.23 -23.64 2.99
C TYR A 73 -21.81 -23.64 3.56
N MET A 74 -21.44 -22.64 4.36
CA MET A 74 -20.09 -22.55 4.93
C MET A 74 -19.86 -23.52 6.09
N PHE A 75 -20.93 -23.92 6.79
CA PHE A 75 -20.84 -24.85 7.93
C PHE A 75 -21.54 -26.20 7.69
N GLY A 76 -22.24 -26.36 6.58
CA GLY A 76 -22.91 -27.60 6.17
C GLY A 76 -21.96 -28.59 5.51
N GLY A 77 -22.27 -29.88 5.63
CA GLY A 77 -21.47 -30.93 5.04
C GLY A 77 -21.52 -30.93 3.50
N TRP A 78 -20.54 -31.55 2.84
CA TRP A 78 -20.47 -31.70 1.37
C TRP A 78 -21.73 -32.32 0.72
N ALA A 79 -22.54 -33.03 1.50
CA ALA A 79 -23.83 -33.56 1.06
C ALA A 79 -24.85 -32.44 0.77
N ASP A 80 -24.86 -31.36 1.55
CA ASP A 80 -25.74 -30.20 1.33
C ASP A 80 -25.31 -29.36 0.12
N LEU A 81 -24.02 -29.36 -0.23
CA LEU A 81 -23.56 -28.70 -1.45
C LEU A 81 -24.12 -29.35 -2.73
N ARG A 82 -24.47 -30.65 -2.69
CA ARG A 82 -25.10 -31.34 -3.83
C ARG A 82 -26.61 -31.13 -3.89
N SER A 83 -27.26 -30.78 -2.78
CA SER A 83 -28.70 -30.50 -2.76
C SER A 83 -29.04 -29.07 -3.18
N VAL A 84 -28.03 -28.19 -3.29
CA VAL A 84 -28.18 -26.82 -3.78
C VAL A 84 -28.74 -26.82 -5.19
N GLY A 85 -29.95 -26.28 -5.34
CA GLY A 85 -30.56 -26.13 -6.65
C GLY A 85 -29.71 -25.23 -7.54
N ALA A 86 -29.67 -25.50 -8.84
CA ALA A 86 -28.89 -24.71 -9.81
C ALA A 86 -29.17 -23.18 -9.72
N ARG A 87 -30.38 -22.80 -9.30
CA ARG A 87 -30.79 -21.40 -9.09
C ARG A 87 -30.08 -20.73 -7.91
N GLU A 88 -29.87 -21.44 -6.80
CA GLU A 88 -29.17 -20.93 -5.62
C GLU A 88 -27.67 -20.81 -5.88
N ALA A 89 -27.09 -21.81 -6.56
CA ALA A 89 -25.71 -21.76 -7.00
C ALA A 89 -25.46 -20.54 -7.90
N TRP A 90 -26.35 -20.27 -8.88
CA TRP A 90 -26.25 -19.10 -9.74
C TRP A 90 -26.29 -17.78 -8.96
N ALA A 91 -27.20 -17.65 -7.99
CA ALA A 91 -27.28 -16.46 -7.15
C ALA A 91 -26.02 -16.27 -6.29
N GLY A 92 -25.47 -17.35 -5.72
CA GLY A 92 -24.20 -17.33 -4.99
C GLY A 92 -23.03 -16.88 -5.87
N SER A 93 -22.90 -17.44 -7.07
CA SER A 93 -21.87 -17.03 -8.04
C SER A 93 -22.03 -15.57 -8.46
N LEU A 94 -23.25 -15.10 -8.70
CA LEU A 94 -23.50 -13.71 -9.06
C LEU A 94 -23.09 -12.74 -7.94
N MET A 95 -23.38 -13.08 -6.67
CA MET A 95 -22.95 -12.29 -5.51
C MET A 95 -21.43 -12.28 -5.36
N ALA A 96 -20.76 -13.42 -5.51
CA ALA A 96 -19.31 -13.51 -5.45
C ALA A 96 -18.64 -12.69 -6.56
N VAL A 97 -19.12 -12.79 -7.80
CA VAL A 97 -18.64 -11.98 -8.93
C VAL A 97 -18.88 -10.49 -8.69
N GLY A 98 -20.07 -10.12 -8.21
CA GLY A 98 -20.40 -8.73 -7.87
C GLY A 98 -19.47 -8.16 -6.79
N TYR A 99 -19.16 -8.94 -5.76
CA TYR A 99 -18.19 -8.58 -4.73
C TYR A 99 -16.79 -8.35 -5.31
N LEU A 100 -16.29 -9.27 -6.15
CA LEU A 100 -14.97 -9.13 -6.78
C LEU A 100 -14.89 -7.91 -7.69
N ILE A 101 -15.94 -7.62 -8.47
CA ILE A 101 -16.02 -6.42 -9.31
C ILE A 101 -15.96 -5.17 -8.43
N LEU A 102 -16.77 -5.12 -7.36
CA LEU A 102 -16.81 -3.97 -6.45
C LEU A 102 -15.44 -3.71 -5.81
N VAL A 103 -14.79 -4.75 -5.30
CA VAL A 103 -13.43 -4.66 -4.73
C VAL A 103 -12.43 -4.20 -5.79
N GLY A 104 -12.46 -4.79 -6.99
CA GLY A 104 -11.58 -4.44 -8.09
C GLY A 104 -11.72 -2.98 -8.53
N VAL A 105 -12.96 -2.49 -8.68
CA VAL A 105 -13.25 -1.08 -8.99
C VAL A 105 -12.76 -0.17 -7.86
N GLY A 106 -13.03 -0.52 -6.60
CA GLY A 106 -12.55 0.24 -5.45
C GLY A 106 -11.03 0.37 -5.42
N ILE A 107 -10.32 -0.75 -5.60
CA ILE A 107 -8.85 -0.78 -5.71
C ILE A 107 -8.36 0.08 -6.86
N PHE A 108 -8.97 -0.04 -8.05
CA PHE A 108 -8.59 0.75 -9.22
C PHE A 108 -8.76 2.25 -8.99
N LEU A 109 -9.89 2.67 -8.42
CA LEU A 109 -10.15 4.07 -8.09
C LEU A 109 -9.17 4.62 -7.05
N LEU A 110 -8.85 3.83 -6.02
CA LEU A 110 -7.86 4.19 -5.01
C LEU A 110 -6.44 4.29 -5.58
N LEU A 111 -6.03 3.34 -6.43
CA LEU A 111 -4.73 3.41 -7.11
C LEU A 111 -4.65 4.63 -8.04
N ARG A 112 -5.75 4.95 -8.73
CA ARG A 112 -5.83 6.15 -9.58
C ARG A 112 -5.71 7.43 -8.77
N SER A 113 -6.37 7.53 -7.61
CA SER A 113 -6.30 8.72 -6.75
C SER A 113 -4.94 8.90 -6.08
N ARG A 114 -4.15 7.82 -5.96
CA ARG A 114 -2.79 7.83 -5.40
C ARG A 114 -1.70 8.15 -6.43
N ARG A 115 -2.03 8.23 -7.73
CA ARG A 115 -1.05 8.61 -8.77
C ARG A 115 -0.25 9.87 -8.46
N PRO A 116 -0.83 11.00 -7.99
CA PRO A 116 -0.07 12.22 -7.71
C PRO A 116 0.77 12.17 -6.42
N VAL A 117 0.83 11.03 -5.72
CA VAL A 117 1.61 10.92 -4.48
C VAL A 117 2.91 10.17 -4.76
N THR A 118 4.00 10.62 -4.14
CA THR A 118 5.29 9.91 -4.09
C THR A 118 5.73 9.80 -2.64
N ALA A 119 6.01 8.57 -2.22
CA ALA A 119 6.46 8.24 -0.89
C ALA A 119 7.99 8.20 -0.87
N VAL A 120 8.60 8.83 0.13
CA VAL A 120 10.05 8.87 0.34
C VAL A 120 10.34 8.15 1.65
N TYR A 121 11.03 7.01 1.57
CA TYR A 121 11.40 6.20 2.73
C TYR A 121 12.83 6.44 3.15
N ASN A 122 13.06 6.26 4.45
CA ASN A 122 14.37 6.36 5.08
C ASN A 122 15.05 7.70 4.80
N VAL A 123 14.37 8.80 5.11
CA VAL A 123 14.86 10.16 4.88
C VAL A 123 14.86 10.97 6.17
N VAL A 124 15.79 11.92 6.29
CA VAL A 124 15.75 12.93 7.35
C VAL A 124 14.61 13.92 7.03
N PRO A 125 13.51 13.95 7.81
CA PRO A 125 12.30 14.71 7.48
C PRO A 125 12.58 16.19 7.19
N ASP A 126 13.41 16.81 8.03
CA ASP A 126 13.77 18.23 7.94
C ASP A 126 14.64 18.56 6.71
N GLY A 127 15.27 17.53 6.12
CA GLY A 127 16.13 17.68 4.94
C GLY A 127 15.41 17.52 3.61
N VAL A 128 14.15 17.06 3.60
CA VAL A 128 13.39 16.80 2.37
C VAL A 128 13.10 18.09 1.61
N GLU A 129 12.58 19.09 2.32
CA GLU A 129 12.19 20.35 1.68
C GLU A 129 13.39 21.17 1.18
N PRO A 130 14.50 21.33 1.96
CA PRO A 130 15.72 21.93 1.44
C PRO A 130 16.30 21.19 0.22
N ALA A 131 16.27 19.85 0.22
CA ALA A 131 16.73 19.06 -0.92
C ALA A 131 15.84 19.27 -2.16
N LEU A 132 14.51 19.36 -1.98
CA LEU A 132 13.58 19.68 -3.06
C LEU A 132 13.87 21.06 -3.65
N VAL A 133 14.03 22.09 -2.81
CA VAL A 133 14.38 23.45 -3.24
C VAL A 133 15.69 23.48 -4.01
N GLY A 134 16.74 22.85 -3.48
CA GLY A 134 18.04 22.79 -4.15
C GLY A 134 17.97 22.10 -5.52
N VAL A 135 17.15 21.04 -5.65
CA VAL A 135 16.90 20.37 -6.93
C VAL A 135 16.14 21.26 -7.91
N LEU A 136 15.14 22.02 -7.44
CA LEU A 136 14.41 22.97 -8.28
C LEU A 136 15.33 24.08 -8.80
N ASP A 137 16.22 24.59 -7.95
CA ASP A 137 17.24 25.58 -8.32
C ASP A 137 18.24 24.99 -9.34
N GLU A 138 18.75 23.78 -9.11
CA GLU A 138 19.67 23.08 -10.03
C GLU A 138 19.05 22.84 -11.40
N LEU A 139 17.78 22.45 -11.44
CA LEU A 139 17.05 22.20 -12.68
C LEU A 139 16.56 23.49 -13.38
N GLY A 140 16.69 24.64 -12.72
CA GLY A 140 16.28 25.95 -13.24
C GLY A 140 14.77 26.20 -13.23
N TYR A 141 14.03 25.54 -12.33
CA TYR A 141 12.60 25.78 -12.15
C TYR A 141 12.38 26.93 -11.16
N PRO A 142 11.72 28.04 -11.55
CA PRO A 142 11.37 29.08 -10.60
C PRO A 142 10.36 28.52 -9.60
N TRP A 143 10.59 28.76 -8.31
CA TRP A 143 9.68 28.28 -7.27
C TRP A 143 9.39 29.39 -6.26
N LYS A 144 8.25 29.28 -5.59
CA LYS A 144 7.89 30.12 -4.44
C LYS A 144 7.14 29.30 -3.40
N ARG A 145 7.32 29.62 -2.13
CA ARG A 145 6.55 29.00 -1.04
C ARG A 145 5.29 29.82 -0.80
N ALA A 146 4.12 29.17 -0.85
CA ALA A 146 2.84 29.79 -0.55
C ALA A 146 1.94 28.79 0.22
N ASN A 147 1.41 29.19 1.37
CA ASN A 147 0.44 28.38 2.15
C ASN A 147 0.92 26.94 2.49
N GLY A 148 2.22 26.75 2.75
CA GLY A 148 2.78 25.41 3.02
C GLY A 148 2.88 24.51 1.79
N LEU A 149 2.72 25.08 0.59
CA LEU A 149 2.95 24.45 -0.70
C LEU A 149 4.18 25.08 -1.36
N VAL A 150 4.92 24.28 -2.11
CA VAL A 150 5.94 24.74 -3.03
C VAL A 150 5.27 24.86 -4.40
N GLU A 151 5.07 26.10 -4.86
CA GLU A 151 4.58 26.38 -6.20
C GLU A 151 5.77 26.46 -7.16
N ILE A 152 5.75 25.62 -8.18
CA ILE A 152 6.77 25.47 -9.22
C ILE A 152 6.22 26.13 -10.49
N GLY A 153 6.91 27.14 -10.98
CA GLY A 153 6.61 27.81 -12.25
C GLY A 153 7.24 27.09 -13.44
N ALA A 154 6.80 27.45 -14.64
CA ALA A 154 7.34 26.93 -15.89
C ALA A 154 8.85 27.19 -16.01
N LYS A 155 9.59 26.19 -16.51
CA LYS A 155 11.02 26.32 -16.80
C LYS A 155 11.24 27.49 -17.75
N LYS A 156 12.20 28.36 -17.45
CA LYS A 156 12.57 29.47 -18.33
C LYS A 156 13.18 28.89 -19.61
N LEU A 157 12.36 28.72 -20.66
CA LEU A 157 12.83 28.44 -22.02
C LEU A 157 13.53 29.69 -22.55
N THR A 158 14.76 29.94 -22.09
CA THR A 158 15.75 30.82 -22.72
C THR A 158 15.23 32.17 -23.24
N GLU A 159 14.21 32.76 -22.61
CA GLU A 159 13.71 34.09 -22.98
C GLU A 159 14.43 35.18 -22.17
N PRO A 160 14.72 36.33 -22.82
CA PRO A 160 15.57 37.38 -22.26
C PRO A 160 15.02 37.94 -20.94
N GLU A 161 15.94 38.34 -20.06
CA GLU A 161 15.71 38.93 -18.74
C GLU A 161 14.67 40.06 -18.78
N GLY A 162 13.44 39.78 -18.32
CA GLY A 162 12.41 40.83 -18.22
C GLY A 162 11.00 40.33 -17.87
N ALA A 163 10.69 39.05 -18.08
CA ALA A 163 9.31 38.53 -17.96
C ALA A 163 8.95 37.88 -16.60
N ALA A 164 9.76 38.07 -15.53
CA ALA A 164 9.65 37.32 -14.27
C ALA A 164 8.26 37.31 -13.61
N THR A 165 7.46 38.38 -13.78
CA THR A 165 6.13 38.52 -13.17
C THR A 165 4.99 37.87 -13.94
N ARG A 166 5.18 37.45 -15.20
CA ARG A 166 4.12 36.81 -16.02
C ARG A 166 4.13 35.27 -15.98
N PHE A 167 5.15 34.64 -15.40
CA PHE A 167 5.34 33.18 -15.49
C PHE A 167 4.43 32.33 -14.61
N PHE A 168 3.89 32.88 -13.51
CA PHE A 168 2.93 32.17 -12.65
C PHE A 168 1.47 32.28 -13.13
N ALA A 169 1.23 32.89 -14.31
CA ALA A 169 -0.11 33.31 -14.73
C ALA A 169 -0.94 32.26 -15.49
N ALA A 170 -0.36 31.12 -15.91
CA ALA A 170 -1.11 30.15 -16.71
C ALA A 170 -1.14 28.73 -16.15
N GLU A 171 -0.02 28.14 -15.69
CA GLU A 171 -0.03 26.81 -15.07
C GLU A 171 1.13 26.69 -14.07
N THR A 172 0.81 26.48 -12.80
CA THR A 172 1.81 26.24 -11.74
C THR A 172 1.66 24.81 -11.24
N ALA A 173 2.76 24.06 -11.25
CA ALA A 173 2.77 22.76 -10.59
C ALA A 173 2.93 23.00 -9.09
N THR A 174 2.08 22.41 -8.27
CA THR A 174 2.18 22.55 -6.81
C THR A 174 2.69 21.25 -6.22
N VAL A 175 3.58 21.35 -5.25
CA VAL A 175 4.06 20.23 -4.45
C VAL A 175 3.79 20.53 -2.99
N ARG A 176 3.06 19.62 -2.33
CA ARG A 176 2.96 19.58 -0.88
C ARG A 176 3.95 18.57 -0.34
N VAL A 177 4.77 19.01 0.61
CA VAL A 177 5.67 18.13 1.36
C VAL A 177 5.02 17.86 2.72
N ASP A 178 4.59 16.63 2.96
CA ASP A 178 4.15 16.19 4.30
C ASP A 178 5.25 15.29 4.90
N THR A 179 5.79 15.66 6.06
CA THR A 179 6.88 14.94 6.72
C THR A 179 6.40 14.21 7.96
N PHE A 180 6.97 13.02 8.23
CA PHE A 180 6.59 12.15 9.33
C PHE A 180 7.83 11.74 10.13
N ALA A 181 8.19 12.55 11.12
CA ALA A 181 9.45 12.37 11.86
C ALA A 181 9.56 11.04 12.59
N SER A 182 8.44 10.51 13.10
CA SER A 182 8.41 9.22 13.80
C SER A 182 8.77 8.02 12.93
N THR A 183 8.67 8.14 11.61
CA THR A 183 8.88 7.03 10.67
C THR A 183 9.99 7.27 9.66
N SER A 184 10.69 8.41 9.78
CA SER A 184 11.70 8.84 8.79
C SER A 184 11.15 8.77 7.35
N HIS A 185 9.90 9.23 7.21
CA HIS A 185 9.14 9.17 5.97
C HIS A 185 8.68 10.56 5.57
N ALA A 186 8.56 10.80 4.27
CA ALA A 186 7.90 11.99 3.74
C ALA A 186 7.06 11.63 2.51
N THR A 187 5.95 12.34 2.32
CA THR A 187 5.13 12.20 1.12
C THR A 187 5.13 13.51 0.34
N LEU A 188 5.42 13.41 -0.95
CA LEU A 188 5.27 14.49 -1.92
C LEU A 188 3.92 14.32 -2.61
N ARG A 189 3.04 15.32 -2.49
CA ARG A 189 1.76 15.34 -3.22
C ARG A 189 1.85 16.37 -4.34
N TRP A 190 1.79 15.90 -5.56
CA TRP A 190 1.87 16.68 -6.78
C TRP A 190 0.49 17.20 -7.21
N GLY A 191 0.44 18.41 -7.75
CA GLY A 191 -0.70 18.91 -8.50
C GLY A 191 -0.88 18.16 -9.83
N LEU A 192 -2.11 18.13 -10.35
CA LEU A 192 -2.56 17.24 -11.43
C LEU A 192 -1.94 17.48 -12.82
N ALA A 193 -1.20 18.57 -13.03
CA ALA A 193 -1.03 19.07 -14.39
C ALA A 193 0.28 18.64 -15.10
N TRP A 194 1.36 18.22 -14.40
CA TRP A 194 2.71 18.28 -14.99
C TRP A 194 3.55 17.00 -14.75
N ASP A 195 3.18 15.88 -15.39
CA ASP A 195 3.85 14.57 -15.25
C ASP A 195 5.34 14.57 -15.67
N GLY A 196 5.74 15.45 -16.60
CA GLY A 196 7.13 15.58 -17.06
C GLY A 196 8.06 16.12 -15.98
N VAL A 197 7.70 17.29 -15.42
CA VAL A 197 8.48 17.96 -14.36
C VAL A 197 8.59 17.09 -13.12
N ARG A 198 7.52 16.39 -12.74
CA ARG A 198 7.55 15.44 -11.63
C ARG A 198 8.67 14.41 -11.79
N LYS A 199 8.74 13.73 -12.94
CA LYS A 199 9.74 12.66 -13.15
C LYS A 199 11.16 13.19 -13.11
N GLU A 200 11.39 14.37 -13.69
CA GLU A 200 12.71 15.02 -13.66
C GLU A 200 13.11 15.39 -12.23
N VAL A 201 12.21 16.03 -11.49
CA VAL A 201 12.45 16.43 -10.10
C VAL A 201 12.65 15.21 -9.21
N GLU A 202 11.82 14.16 -9.33
CA GLU A 202 11.97 12.92 -8.54
C GLU A 202 13.30 12.20 -8.83
N ALA A 203 13.73 12.15 -10.10
CA ALA A 203 15.00 11.55 -10.47
C ALA A 203 16.20 12.32 -9.91
N ALA A 204 16.14 13.66 -9.92
CA ALA A 204 17.16 14.50 -9.31
C ALA A 204 17.14 14.41 -7.78
N LEU A 205 15.95 14.44 -7.17
CA LEU A 205 15.74 14.35 -5.73
C LEU A 205 16.26 13.02 -5.17
N ALA A 206 16.07 11.91 -5.86
CA ALA A 206 16.63 10.60 -5.47
C ALA A 206 18.15 10.63 -5.18
N ARG A 207 18.88 11.57 -5.78
CA ARG A 207 20.33 11.71 -5.62
C ARG A 207 20.73 12.70 -4.53
N SER A 208 19.86 13.65 -4.18
CA SER A 208 20.15 14.74 -3.24
C SER A 208 19.57 14.54 -1.84
N LEU A 209 18.71 13.54 -1.65
CA LEU A 209 18.06 13.31 -0.35
C LEU A 209 19.06 12.85 0.73
N PRO A 210 19.01 13.45 1.93
CA PRO A 210 19.83 13.01 3.04
C PRO A 210 19.32 11.68 3.62
N SER A 211 20.24 10.73 3.76
CA SER A 211 19.96 9.45 4.44
C SER A 211 20.17 9.61 5.96
N PRO A 212 19.25 9.16 6.81
CA PRO A 212 19.51 9.02 8.24
C PRO A 212 20.52 7.88 8.46
N ALA A 213 21.27 7.94 9.56
CA ALA A 213 22.27 6.92 9.89
C ALA A 213 21.64 5.55 10.17
N LYS A 214 20.51 5.51 10.88
CA LYS A 214 19.72 4.29 11.16
C LYS A 214 18.25 4.66 11.37
N ASN A 215 17.34 3.89 10.77
CA ASN A 215 15.90 4.02 10.99
C ASN A 215 15.39 2.86 11.89
N PRO A 216 14.89 3.16 13.10
CA PRO A 216 14.42 2.12 14.02
C PRO A 216 13.19 1.36 13.49
N VAL A 217 12.40 1.98 12.60
CA VAL A 217 11.20 1.37 12.01
C VAL A 217 11.56 0.13 11.20
N ALA A 218 12.70 0.13 10.50
CA ALA A 218 13.17 -1.06 9.77
C ALA A 218 13.30 -2.27 10.71
N GLY A 219 13.89 -2.07 11.89
CA GLY A 219 14.03 -3.11 12.91
C GLY A 219 12.68 -3.57 13.46
N TRP A 220 11.75 -2.65 13.74
CA TRP A 220 10.42 -2.99 14.24
C TRP A 220 9.57 -3.76 13.22
N MET A 221 9.61 -3.37 11.95
CA MET A 221 8.89 -4.08 10.89
C MET A 221 9.48 -5.48 10.68
N PHE A 222 10.80 -5.62 10.76
CA PHE A 222 11.47 -6.92 10.67
C PHE A 222 11.08 -7.84 11.84
N THR A 223 11.13 -7.35 13.08
CA THR A 223 10.76 -8.16 14.25
C THR A 223 9.29 -8.56 14.22
N ALA A 224 8.39 -7.64 13.81
CA ALA A 224 6.99 -7.94 13.61
C ALA A 224 6.78 -9.02 12.55
N ALA A 225 7.46 -8.93 11.40
CA ALA A 225 7.38 -9.95 10.36
C ALA A 225 7.85 -11.32 10.85
N MET A 226 8.99 -11.37 11.54
CA MET A 226 9.52 -12.61 12.11
C MET A 226 8.56 -13.21 13.15
N ALA A 227 7.96 -12.39 14.00
CA ALA A 227 6.97 -12.84 14.98
C ALA A 227 5.75 -13.46 14.29
N VAL A 228 5.23 -12.81 13.23
CA VAL A 228 4.12 -13.35 12.43
C VAL A 228 4.50 -14.68 11.78
N MET A 229 5.70 -14.78 11.19
CA MET A 229 6.17 -16.02 10.57
C MET A 229 6.33 -17.16 11.57
N VAL A 230 6.87 -16.88 12.77
CA VAL A 230 6.98 -17.88 13.85
C VAL A 230 5.60 -18.33 14.31
N ALA A 231 4.66 -17.40 14.51
CA ALA A 231 3.29 -17.73 14.86
C ALA A 231 2.62 -18.62 13.81
N MET A 232 2.82 -18.32 12.52
CA MET A 232 2.34 -19.15 11.41
C MET A 232 2.96 -20.55 11.43
N LEU A 233 4.27 -20.68 11.69
CA LEU A 233 4.96 -21.96 11.76
C LEU A 233 4.44 -22.82 12.92
N LEU A 234 4.32 -22.23 14.12
CA LEU A 234 3.78 -22.92 15.30
C LEU A 234 2.36 -23.42 15.02
N TRP A 235 1.55 -22.56 14.39
CA TRP A 235 0.20 -22.92 14.02
C TRP A 235 0.15 -24.04 12.97
N LEU A 236 1.05 -24.03 11.99
CA LEU A 236 1.18 -25.11 11.01
C LEU A 236 1.52 -26.45 11.67
N VAL A 237 2.39 -26.45 12.68
CA VAL A 237 2.72 -27.66 13.46
C VAL A 237 1.47 -28.19 14.20
N VAL A 238 0.69 -27.29 14.81
CA VAL A 238 -0.59 -27.67 15.46
C VAL A 238 -1.55 -28.28 14.45
N LEU A 239 -1.70 -27.69 13.26
CA LEU A 239 -2.54 -28.24 12.21
C LEU A 239 -2.08 -29.63 11.76
N ILE A 240 -0.78 -29.83 11.55
CA ILE A 240 -0.23 -31.14 11.18
C ILE A 240 -0.51 -32.16 12.28
N TYR A 241 -0.33 -31.79 13.55
CA TYR A 241 -0.62 -32.66 14.68
C TYR A 241 -2.10 -33.09 14.74
N ILE A 242 -3.02 -32.13 14.60
CA ILE A 242 -4.47 -32.40 14.59
C ILE A 242 -4.86 -33.34 13.43
N VAL A 243 -4.22 -33.18 12.27
CA VAL A 243 -4.50 -34.03 11.10
C VAL A 243 -3.92 -35.44 11.26
N MET A 244 -2.76 -35.58 11.91
CA MET A 244 -2.05 -36.86 12.05
C MET A 244 -2.54 -37.71 13.23
N VAL A 245 -3.04 -37.09 14.30
CA VAL A 245 -3.52 -37.82 15.48
C VAL A 245 -5.02 -38.07 15.35
N PRO A 246 -5.46 -39.30 15.07
CA PRO A 246 -6.88 -39.60 15.01
C PRO A 246 -7.52 -39.35 16.38
N PRO A 247 -8.76 -38.82 16.43
CA PRO A 247 -9.46 -38.66 17.70
C PRO A 247 -9.60 -40.04 18.35
N HIS A 248 -9.05 -40.20 19.55
CA HIS A 248 -9.27 -41.39 20.35
C HIS A 248 -10.76 -41.43 20.73
N GLY A 249 -11.52 -42.27 20.01
CA GLY A 249 -12.90 -42.60 20.31
C GLY A 249 -13.01 -43.61 21.44
#